data_AF-A0A384JPQ0-F1
#
_entry.id   AF-A0A384JPQ0-F1
#
_cell.length_a   1.000
_cell.length_b   1.000
_cell.length_c   1.000
_cell.angle_alpha   90.00
_cell.angle_beta   90.00
_cell.angle_gamma   90.00
#
_symmetry.space_group_name_H-M   'P 1'
#
loop_
_entity.id
_entity.type
_entity.pdbx_description
1 polymer ?
#
loop_
_entity_poly.entity_id
_entity_poly.type
_entity_poly.pdbx_seq_one_letter_code
_entity_poly.pdbx_strand_id
1 'polypeptide(L)'
;MRAVNYTTLNTAVNDVVSLYSYTLQPRVDGDIISDTYEAEFYAGHYNWTGSLVITHELHEKNSDVTSGINSTADVADKILMYFPVITDTIVNEILALYPESDYTSPGLRFSDIEQSFELTSHNLALTNGLHNQTWNAMVALGEAPHGTDQDYYWYSTYALSGDIQTNPVNATTARIMQKYLLSFALTGNPNTLWPNDKIEWPLYNTSTNGVEIVFNTTMYLQADSLANAKSRFWNKALWY
;
A
#
# COMPACT_ATOMS: atom_id res chain seq x y z
N MET A 1 16.22 -31.78 0.04
CA MET A 1 15.72 -30.97 1.17
C MET A 1 14.77 -31.70 2.12
N ARG A 2 13.87 -32.59 1.67
CA ARG A 2 12.84 -33.20 2.55
C ARG A 2 13.32 -33.95 3.81
N ALA A 3 14.58 -34.41 3.86
CA ALA A 3 15.16 -35.08 5.04
C ALA A 3 16.03 -34.16 5.91
N VAL A 4 16.17 -32.88 5.55
CA VAL A 4 16.94 -31.89 6.31
C VAL A 4 16.07 -31.40 7.46
N ASN A 5 16.66 -31.30 8.66
CA ASN A 5 15.91 -30.83 9.83
C ASN A 5 15.55 -29.34 9.73
N TYR A 6 14.53 -28.94 10.48
CA TYR A 6 14.01 -27.56 10.48
C TYR A 6 15.09 -26.52 10.79
N THR A 7 15.94 -26.75 11.79
CA THR A 7 16.98 -25.80 12.19
C THR A 7 17.94 -25.50 11.04
N THR A 8 18.40 -26.53 10.34
CA THR A 8 19.28 -26.37 9.18
C THR A 8 18.59 -25.64 8.03
N LEU A 9 17.30 -25.92 7.77
CA LEU A 9 16.51 -25.18 6.78
C LEU A 9 16.36 -23.70 7.16
N ASN A 10 16.05 -23.42 8.43
CA ASN A 10 15.86 -22.07 8.93
C ASN A 10 17.15 -21.25 8.88
N THR A 11 18.30 -21.84 9.24
CA THR A 11 19.61 -21.19 9.08
C THR A 11 19.88 -20.85 7.63
N ALA A 12 19.66 -21.79 6.70
CA ALA A 12 19.88 -21.53 5.28
C ALA A 12 19.00 -20.38 4.74
N VAL A 13 17.75 -20.29 5.18
CA VAL A 13 16.86 -19.16 4.83
C VAL A 13 17.40 -17.84 5.38
N ASN A 14 17.83 -17.81 6.65
CA ASN A 14 18.41 -16.61 7.24
C ASN A 14 19.69 -16.17 6.51
N ASP A 15 20.53 -17.12 6.08
CA ASP A 15 21.74 -16.82 5.32
C ASP A 15 21.39 -16.17 3.96
N VAL A 16 20.37 -16.69 3.25
CA VAL A 16 19.88 -16.11 1.99
C VAL A 16 19.33 -14.69 2.21
N VAL A 17 18.49 -14.50 3.23
CA VAL A 17 17.92 -13.19 3.57
C VAL A 17 19.04 -12.19 3.90
N SER A 18 20.04 -12.61 4.68
CA SER A 18 21.16 -11.75 5.05
C SER A 18 22.10 -11.42 3.90
N LEU A 19 22.35 -12.36 2.98
CA LEU A 19 23.29 -12.13 1.87
C LEU A 19 22.68 -11.24 0.79
N TYR A 20 21.39 -11.43 0.50
CA TYR A 20 20.74 -10.85 -0.68
C TYR A 20 19.66 -9.83 -0.34
N SER A 21 19.41 -9.56 0.95
CA SER A 21 18.28 -8.74 1.41
C SER A 21 16.95 -9.21 0.80
N TYR A 22 16.82 -10.52 0.61
CA TYR A 22 15.76 -11.13 -0.19
C TYR A 22 15.01 -12.18 0.62
N THR A 23 13.69 -12.03 0.71
CA THR A 23 12.80 -13.02 1.35
C THR A 23 12.24 -13.99 0.30
N LEU A 24 11.90 -15.21 0.75
CA LEU A 24 11.21 -16.18 -0.12
C LEU A 24 9.80 -15.67 -0.38
N GLN A 25 9.56 -15.19 -1.60
CA GLN A 25 8.30 -14.59 -2.03
C GLN A 25 7.58 -15.48 -3.07
N PRO A 26 6.27 -15.27 -3.31
CA PRO A 26 5.58 -15.88 -4.44
C PRO A 26 6.31 -15.61 -5.77
N ARG A 27 6.35 -16.59 -6.66
CA ARG A 27 6.99 -16.50 -7.97
C ARG A 27 6.09 -17.09 -9.04
N VAL A 28 6.31 -16.65 -10.28
CA VAL A 28 5.70 -17.27 -11.45
C VAL A 28 6.12 -18.73 -11.49
N ASP A 29 5.15 -19.62 -11.27
CA ASP A 29 5.34 -21.07 -11.25
C ASP A 29 4.72 -21.74 -12.49
N GLY A 30 3.96 -20.98 -13.30
CA GLY A 30 3.27 -21.48 -14.47
C GLY A 30 2.03 -22.33 -14.15
N ASP A 31 1.60 -22.35 -12.88
CA ASP A 31 0.43 -23.11 -12.40
C ASP A 31 -0.55 -22.20 -11.66
N ILE A 32 -0.24 -21.80 -10.43
CA ILE A 32 -1.06 -20.87 -9.65
C ILE A 32 -0.82 -19.42 -10.13
N ILE A 33 0.44 -19.09 -10.40
CA ILE A 33 0.88 -17.78 -10.89
C ILE A 33 1.50 -18.01 -12.27
N SER A 34 0.71 -17.79 -13.31
CA SER A 34 1.10 -18.02 -14.71
C SER A 34 2.06 -16.97 -15.27
N ASP A 35 1.94 -15.71 -14.82
CA ASP A 35 2.80 -14.59 -15.17
C ASP A 35 2.86 -13.58 -14.01
N THR A 36 3.52 -12.43 -14.19
CA THR A 36 3.53 -11.37 -13.17
C THR A 36 2.11 -10.87 -12.90
N TYR A 37 1.85 -10.45 -11.65
CA TYR A 37 0.50 -9.99 -11.28
C TYR A 37 0.09 -8.77 -12.11
N GLU A 38 1.04 -7.91 -12.50
CA GLU A 38 0.79 -6.80 -13.40
C GLU A 38 0.28 -7.31 -14.75
N ALA A 39 1.00 -8.23 -15.39
CA ALA A 39 0.63 -8.79 -16.70
C ALA A 39 -0.76 -9.42 -16.68
N GLU A 40 -1.04 -10.26 -15.68
CA GLU A 40 -2.34 -10.91 -15.51
C GLU A 40 -3.45 -9.89 -15.23
N PHE A 41 -3.20 -8.91 -14.36
CA PHE A 41 -4.19 -7.91 -14.00
C PHE A 41 -4.59 -7.03 -15.18
N TYR A 42 -3.63 -6.58 -16.00
CA TYR A 42 -3.92 -5.76 -17.19
C TYR A 42 -4.53 -6.55 -18.35
N ALA A 43 -4.21 -7.84 -18.46
CA ALA A 43 -4.89 -8.73 -19.40
C ALA A 43 -6.35 -9.01 -19.00
N GLY A 44 -6.79 -8.57 -17.81
CA GLY A 44 -8.12 -8.86 -17.29
C GLY A 44 -8.24 -10.28 -16.74
N HIS A 45 -7.12 -10.95 -16.45
CA HIS A 45 -7.08 -12.32 -15.98
C HIS A 45 -7.25 -12.39 -14.45
N TYR A 46 -8.37 -11.86 -13.97
CA TYR A 46 -8.82 -12.01 -12.59
C TYR A 46 -10.29 -12.43 -12.57
N ASN A 47 -10.64 -13.25 -11.58
CA ASN A 47 -12.02 -13.72 -11.41
C ASN A 47 -12.65 -13.05 -10.19
N TRP A 48 -12.85 -11.73 -10.29
CA TRP A 48 -13.49 -10.93 -9.24
C TRP A 48 -14.49 -9.95 -9.85
N THR A 49 -15.71 -9.96 -9.32
CA THR A 49 -16.81 -9.10 -9.79
C THR A 49 -17.45 -8.30 -8.65
N GLY A 50 -16.92 -8.43 -7.43
CA GLY A 50 -17.41 -7.71 -6.26
C GLY A 50 -16.79 -6.32 -6.14
N SER A 51 -17.38 -5.49 -5.29
CA SER A 51 -16.74 -4.25 -4.88
C SER A 51 -15.61 -4.53 -3.87
N LEU A 52 -14.67 -3.60 -3.74
CA LEU A 52 -13.61 -3.64 -2.74
C LEU A 52 -13.56 -2.36 -1.93
N VAL A 53 -13.14 -2.49 -0.67
CA VAL A 53 -12.59 -1.38 0.10
C VAL A 53 -11.08 -1.43 -0.04
N ILE A 54 -10.47 -0.33 -0.47
CA ILE A 54 -9.03 -0.22 -0.71
C ILE A 54 -8.49 0.94 0.13
N THR A 55 -7.49 0.68 0.95
CA THR A 55 -6.87 1.69 1.80
C THR A 55 -5.37 1.71 1.58
N HIS A 56 -4.75 2.87 1.83
CA HIS A 56 -3.30 2.99 1.95
C HIS A 56 -2.95 3.94 3.09
N GLU A 57 -1.76 3.79 3.65
CA GLU A 57 -1.19 4.73 4.60
C GLU A 57 -0.62 5.96 3.88
N LEU A 58 -0.61 7.10 4.55
CA LEU A 58 -0.03 8.35 4.03
C LEU A 58 1.48 8.19 3.79
N HIS A 59 2.15 7.38 4.60
CA HIS A 59 3.60 7.25 4.66
C HIS A 59 4.07 5.78 4.70
N GLU A 60 3.51 4.94 3.83
CA GLU A 60 3.77 3.49 3.77
C GLU A 60 5.26 3.12 3.90
N LYS A 61 6.19 3.85 3.27
CA LYS A 61 7.62 3.52 3.29
C LYS A 61 8.48 4.43 4.18
N ASN A 62 7.87 5.24 5.04
CA ASN A 62 8.64 6.10 5.95
C ASN A 62 9.19 5.35 7.18
N SER A 63 8.73 4.14 7.49
CA SER A 63 9.37 3.29 8.51
C SER A 63 10.72 2.72 8.05
N ASP A 64 10.91 2.64 6.72
CA ASP A 64 12.08 2.03 6.08
C ASP A 64 13.00 3.10 5.43
N VAL A 65 12.94 4.36 5.88
CA VAL A 65 13.80 5.44 5.36
C VAL A 65 15.25 4.98 5.43
N THR A 66 15.77 4.62 4.27
CA THR A 66 17.00 3.83 4.20
C THR A 66 18.17 4.71 4.61
N SER A 67 18.83 4.34 5.71
CA SER A 67 20.11 4.97 6.08
C SER A 67 21.09 4.90 4.91
N GLY A 68 21.74 6.01 4.59
CA GLY A 68 22.72 6.10 3.50
C GLY A 68 22.23 6.78 2.22
N ILE A 69 20.96 7.20 2.11
CA ILE A 69 20.48 8.02 0.99
C ILE A 69 20.59 9.51 1.36
N ASN A 70 21.64 10.17 0.88
CA ASN A 70 21.97 11.55 1.28
C ASN A 70 22.01 12.53 0.10
N SER A 71 21.78 12.07 -1.12
CA SER A 71 21.84 12.88 -2.33
C SER A 71 20.89 12.37 -3.42
N THR A 72 20.63 13.18 -4.43
CA THR A 72 19.88 12.77 -5.63
C THR A 72 20.56 11.62 -6.38
N ALA A 73 21.90 11.52 -6.33
CA ALA A 73 22.61 10.38 -6.90
C ALA A 73 22.30 9.08 -6.14
N ASP A 74 22.27 9.12 -4.80
CA ASP A 74 21.91 7.94 -3.99
C ASP A 74 20.47 7.48 -4.26
N VAL A 75 19.54 8.42 -4.50
CA VAL A 75 18.14 8.10 -4.90
C VAL A 75 18.14 7.36 -6.25
N ALA A 76 18.90 7.84 -7.23
CA ALA A 76 19.02 7.21 -8.54
C ALA A 76 19.64 5.80 -8.45
N ASP A 77 20.73 5.64 -7.67
CA ASP A 77 21.38 4.36 -7.45
C ASP A 77 20.42 3.35 -6.80
N LYS A 78 19.57 3.81 -5.88
CA LYS A 78 18.54 2.99 -5.27
C LYS A 78 17.44 2.59 -6.25
N ILE A 79 16.98 3.49 -7.12
CA ILE A 79 16.04 3.13 -8.20
C ILE A 79 16.65 2.02 -9.09
N LEU A 80 17.93 2.15 -9.47
CA LEU A 80 18.63 1.16 -10.30
C LEU A 80 18.86 -0.17 -9.56
N MET A 81 18.88 -0.18 -8.23
CA MET A 81 18.92 -1.42 -7.45
C MET A 81 17.64 -2.25 -7.63
N TYR A 82 16.47 -1.60 -7.65
CA TYR A 82 15.18 -2.28 -7.88
C TYR A 82 14.96 -2.59 -9.36
N PHE A 83 15.38 -1.69 -10.25
CA PHE A 83 15.15 -1.78 -11.69
C PHE A 83 16.47 -1.72 -12.46
N PRO A 84 17.30 -2.78 -12.43
CA PRO A 84 18.69 -2.73 -12.92
C PRO A 84 18.85 -2.56 -14.43
N VAL A 85 17.77 -2.68 -15.20
CA VAL A 85 17.80 -2.64 -16.67
C VAL A 85 17.11 -1.41 -17.27
N ILE A 86 16.55 -0.51 -16.45
CA ILE A 86 15.93 0.71 -16.97
C ILE A 86 16.99 1.71 -17.42
N THR A 87 16.64 2.55 -18.39
CA THR A 87 17.56 3.56 -18.93
C THR A 87 17.63 4.80 -18.05
N ASP A 88 18.72 5.56 -18.16
CA ASP A 88 18.84 6.88 -17.52
C ASP A 88 17.69 7.83 -17.87
N THR A 89 17.06 7.65 -19.04
CA THR A 89 15.88 8.44 -19.42
C THR A 89 14.72 8.16 -18.48
N ILE A 90 14.44 6.88 -18.20
CA ILE A 90 13.39 6.47 -17.26
C ILE A 90 13.72 6.90 -15.83
N VAL A 91 14.99 6.79 -15.41
CA VAL A 91 15.43 7.30 -14.11
C VAL A 91 15.16 8.80 -13.98
N ASN A 92 15.47 9.60 -15.00
CA ASN A 92 15.22 11.04 -15.00
C ASN A 92 13.72 11.37 -15.02
N GLU A 93 12.89 10.59 -15.71
CA GLU A 93 11.43 10.72 -15.66
C GLU A 93 10.88 10.46 -14.26
N ILE A 94 11.37 9.40 -13.58
CA ILE A 94 11.02 9.13 -12.17
C ILE A 94 11.44 10.33 -11.31
N LEU A 95 12.70 10.76 -11.37
CA LEU A 95 13.17 11.88 -10.55
C LEU A 95 12.39 13.18 -10.79
N ALA A 96 11.89 13.42 -12.01
CA ALA A 96 11.06 14.58 -12.32
C ALA A 96 9.65 14.50 -11.72
N LEU A 97 9.08 13.30 -11.54
CA LEU A 97 7.79 13.10 -10.88
C LEU A 97 7.85 13.32 -9.36
N TYR A 98 9.05 13.26 -8.78
CA TYR A 98 9.32 13.43 -7.35
C TYR A 98 10.38 14.52 -7.19
N PRO A 99 10.05 15.81 -7.39
CA PRO A 99 11.06 16.87 -7.36
C PRO A 99 11.66 17.03 -5.96
N GLU A 100 12.97 17.25 -5.88
CA GLU A 100 13.70 17.33 -4.60
C GLU A 100 13.14 18.38 -3.64
N SER A 101 12.57 19.47 -4.18
CA SER A 101 11.95 20.56 -3.41
C SER A 101 10.77 20.14 -2.53
N ASP A 102 10.14 19.00 -2.83
CA ASP A 102 8.94 18.53 -2.14
C ASP A 102 9.29 17.74 -0.86
N TYR A 103 10.58 17.48 -0.61
CA TYR A 103 11.04 16.60 0.46
C TYR A 103 12.09 17.28 1.34
N THR A 104 12.02 17.01 2.64
CA THR A 104 13.00 17.52 3.61
C THR A 104 14.32 16.75 3.59
N SER A 105 14.36 15.57 2.96
CA SER A 105 15.56 14.78 2.75
C SER A 105 15.48 13.89 1.50
N PRO A 106 16.62 13.53 0.89
CA PRO A 106 16.66 12.54 -0.20
C PRO A 106 16.13 11.15 0.21
N GLY A 107 16.29 10.76 1.48
CA GLY A 107 15.72 9.53 2.01
C GLY A 107 14.19 9.51 1.94
N LEU A 108 13.52 10.58 2.38
CA LEU A 108 12.05 10.68 2.30
C LEU A 108 11.55 10.78 0.85
N ARG A 109 12.33 11.42 -0.02
CA ARG A 109 12.07 11.41 -1.46
C ARG A 109 12.07 9.99 -2.02
N PHE A 110 13.08 9.19 -1.67
CA PHE A 110 13.13 7.80 -2.07
C PHE A 110 11.99 6.97 -1.46
N SER A 111 11.65 7.17 -0.18
CA SER A 111 10.50 6.49 0.45
C SER A 111 9.19 6.77 -0.31
N ASP A 112 8.94 7.99 -0.78
CA ASP A 112 7.75 8.28 -1.59
C ASP A 112 7.79 7.60 -2.97
N ILE A 113 8.97 7.49 -3.57
CA ILE A 113 9.17 6.71 -4.81
C ILE A 113 8.87 5.23 -4.55
N GLU A 114 9.47 4.67 -3.50
CA GLU A 114 9.34 3.25 -3.11
C GLU A 114 7.90 2.87 -2.79
N GLN A 115 7.21 3.65 -1.94
CA GLN A 115 5.81 3.35 -1.64
C GLN A 115 4.95 3.38 -2.90
N SER A 116 5.27 4.25 -3.86
CA SER A 116 4.51 4.36 -5.08
C SER A 116 4.63 3.11 -5.95
N PHE A 117 5.83 2.55 -6.13
CA PHE A 117 6.01 1.38 -6.99
C PHE A 117 5.78 0.05 -6.28
N GLU A 118 5.94 -0.03 -4.96
CA GLU A 118 5.70 -1.28 -4.21
C GLU A 118 4.26 -1.43 -3.74
N LEU A 119 3.57 -0.33 -3.41
CA LEU A 119 2.32 -0.39 -2.64
C LEU A 119 1.20 0.47 -3.25
N THR A 120 1.33 1.80 -3.19
CA THR A 120 0.17 2.69 -3.31
C THR A 120 -0.34 2.83 -4.74
N SER A 121 0.52 2.89 -5.76
CA SER A 121 0.04 3.10 -7.15
C SER A 121 -0.83 1.95 -7.66
N HIS A 122 -0.59 0.75 -7.14
CA HIS A 122 -1.36 -0.46 -7.45
C HIS A 122 -2.82 -0.33 -7.04
N ASN A 123 -3.14 0.45 -6.01
CA ASN A 123 -4.51 0.70 -5.58
C ASN A 123 -5.32 1.43 -6.66
N LEU A 124 -4.71 2.36 -7.39
CA LEU A 124 -5.36 3.02 -8.52
C LEU A 124 -5.53 2.05 -9.70
N ALA A 125 -4.55 1.19 -9.97
CA ALA A 125 -4.69 0.16 -11.00
C ALA A 125 -5.86 -0.78 -10.66
N LEU A 126 -5.91 -1.26 -9.43
CA LEU A 126 -6.98 -2.12 -8.92
C LEU A 126 -8.35 -1.45 -9.02
N THR A 127 -8.45 -0.19 -8.58
CA THR A 127 -9.66 0.64 -8.72
C THR A 127 -10.16 0.68 -10.15
N ASN A 128 -9.27 0.95 -11.11
CA ASN A 128 -9.62 1.02 -12.53
C ASN A 128 -10.02 -0.35 -13.11
N GLY A 129 -9.29 -1.42 -12.78
CA GLY A 129 -9.62 -2.78 -13.22
C GLY A 129 -10.96 -3.26 -12.69
N LEU A 130 -11.39 -2.78 -11.52
CA LEU A 130 -12.73 -3.05 -10.97
C LEU A 130 -13.80 -2.06 -11.47
N HIS A 131 -13.54 -1.39 -12.59
CA HIS A 131 -14.47 -0.43 -13.20
C HIS A 131 -14.94 0.65 -12.21
N ASN A 132 -14.03 1.12 -11.35
CA ASN A 132 -14.29 2.14 -10.35
C ASN A 132 -15.37 1.73 -9.32
N GLN A 133 -15.58 0.42 -9.11
CA GLN A 133 -16.50 -0.11 -8.10
C GLN A 133 -15.77 -0.35 -6.77
N THR A 134 -15.10 0.68 -6.27
CA THR A 134 -14.31 0.60 -5.03
C THR A 134 -14.62 1.75 -4.09
N TRP A 135 -14.36 1.53 -2.81
CA TRP A 135 -14.33 2.55 -1.78
C TRP A 135 -12.89 2.77 -1.37
N ASN A 136 -12.33 3.94 -1.70
CA ASN A 136 -10.92 4.23 -1.49
C ASN A 136 -10.72 5.08 -0.23
N ALA A 137 -9.64 4.83 0.52
CA ALA A 137 -9.24 5.66 1.65
C ALA A 137 -7.73 5.87 1.73
N MET A 138 -7.38 7.02 2.30
CA MET A 138 -6.04 7.30 2.81
C MET A 138 -6.08 7.32 4.35
N VAL A 139 -5.18 6.58 4.97
CA VAL A 139 -4.98 6.59 6.42
C VAL A 139 -3.92 7.64 6.75
N ALA A 140 -4.31 8.65 7.51
CA ALA A 140 -3.48 9.78 7.94
C ALA A 140 -3.56 9.93 9.47
N LEU A 141 -3.35 8.80 10.18
CA LEU A 141 -3.40 8.71 11.64
C LEU A 141 -1.98 8.80 12.21
N GLY A 142 -1.71 9.87 12.97
CA GLY A 142 -0.37 10.08 13.54
C GLY A 142 0.68 10.26 12.42
N GLU A 143 1.77 9.49 12.49
CA GLU A 143 2.80 9.45 11.44
C GLU A 143 2.42 8.55 10.26
N ALA A 144 1.39 7.70 10.41
CA ALA A 144 0.86 6.81 9.36
C ALA A 144 1.93 6.02 8.56
N PRO A 145 2.90 5.33 9.19
CA PRO A 145 3.70 4.32 8.50
C PRO A 145 2.87 3.07 8.15
N HIS A 146 3.45 2.17 7.36
CA HIS A 146 2.82 0.90 6.99
C HIS A 146 2.22 0.15 8.18
N GLY A 147 0.94 -0.21 8.05
CA GLY A 147 0.20 -1.00 9.04
C GLY A 147 -0.34 -0.23 10.25
N THR A 148 -0.32 1.11 10.22
CA THR A 148 -0.87 1.94 11.31
C THR A 148 -2.35 1.66 11.56
N ASP A 149 -3.13 1.45 10.50
CA ASP A 149 -4.56 1.16 10.57
C ASP A 149 -4.92 -0.15 11.29
N GLN A 150 -3.98 -1.10 11.41
CA GLN A 150 -4.22 -2.39 12.06
C GLN A 150 -4.66 -2.21 13.52
N ASP A 151 -3.99 -1.33 14.27
CA ASP A 151 -4.34 -1.05 15.67
C ASP A 151 -5.74 -0.44 15.80
N TYR A 152 -6.22 0.26 14.77
CA TYR A 152 -7.56 0.86 14.75
C TYR A 152 -8.63 -0.15 14.35
N TYR A 153 -8.39 -0.99 13.34
CA TYR A 153 -9.33 -2.03 12.93
C TYR A 153 -9.49 -3.12 14.01
N TRP A 154 -8.42 -3.45 14.73
CA TRP A 154 -8.42 -4.48 15.78
C TRP A 154 -8.52 -3.93 17.20
N TYR A 155 -8.80 -2.63 17.34
CA TYR A 155 -8.98 -1.98 18.63
C TYR A 155 -9.97 -2.75 19.52
N SER A 156 -9.50 -3.12 20.72
CA SER A 156 -10.28 -3.83 21.72
C SER A 156 -9.98 -3.29 23.10
N THR A 157 -11.01 -3.27 23.97
CA THR A 157 -10.84 -2.99 25.40
C THR A 157 -10.51 -4.26 26.21
N TYR A 158 -10.50 -5.42 25.56
CA TYR A 158 -10.11 -6.69 26.16
C TYR A 158 -8.65 -6.97 25.84
N ALA A 159 -7.86 -7.29 26.86
CA ALA A 159 -6.50 -7.80 26.68
C ALA A 159 -6.54 -9.33 26.62
N LEU A 160 -5.91 -9.93 25.60
CA LEU A 160 -5.57 -11.35 25.66
C LEU A 160 -4.37 -11.52 26.61
N SER A 161 -4.36 -12.61 27.38
CA SER A 161 -3.22 -12.90 28.26
C SER A 161 -1.96 -13.11 27.42
N GLY A 162 -0.97 -12.22 27.57
CA GLY A 162 0.29 -12.27 26.83
C GLY A 162 0.40 -11.28 25.68
N ASP A 163 -0.64 -10.50 25.38
CA ASP A 163 -0.54 -9.43 24.38
C ASP A 163 0.22 -8.22 24.94
N ILE A 164 1.14 -7.72 24.13
CA ILE A 164 1.64 -6.36 24.24
C ILE A 164 0.49 -5.49 23.73
N GLN A 165 -0.18 -4.77 24.63
CA GLN A 165 -1.14 -3.75 24.23
C GLN A 165 -0.35 -2.75 23.36
N THR A 166 -0.59 -2.76 22.05
CA THR A 166 -0.06 -1.74 21.16
C THR A 166 -0.63 -0.39 21.58
N ASN A 167 0.11 0.68 21.29
CA ASN A 167 -0.12 2.02 21.83
C ASN A 167 -1.62 2.40 21.84
N PRO A 168 -2.11 3.08 22.90
CA PRO A 168 -3.53 3.42 22.97
C PRO A 168 -3.92 4.31 21.78
N VAL A 169 -4.65 3.74 20.82
CA VAL A 169 -5.23 4.47 19.69
C VAL A 169 -6.45 5.27 20.12
N ASN A 170 -6.84 6.24 19.29
CA ASN A 170 -8.07 6.99 19.52
C ASN A 170 -9.29 6.04 19.38
N ALA A 171 -9.91 5.68 20.51
CA ALA A 171 -11.02 4.74 20.55
C ALA A 171 -12.24 5.18 19.72
N THR A 172 -12.48 6.48 19.59
CA THR A 172 -13.57 7.02 18.78
C THR A 172 -13.31 6.75 17.30
N THR A 173 -12.14 7.14 16.80
CA THR A 173 -11.70 6.88 15.43
C THR A 173 -11.70 5.39 15.11
N ALA A 174 -11.13 4.57 16.00
CA ALA A 174 -11.07 3.13 15.83
C ALA A 174 -12.46 2.50 15.67
N ARG A 175 -13.41 2.88 16.53
CA ARG A 175 -14.81 2.42 16.42
C ARG A 175 -15.47 2.84 15.12
N ILE A 176 -15.15 4.01 14.56
CA ILE A 176 -15.70 4.43 13.26
C ILE A 176 -15.11 3.58 12.12
N MET A 177 -13.79 3.36 12.10
CA MET A 177 -13.14 2.48 11.12
C MET A 177 -13.68 1.05 11.17
N GLN A 178 -13.83 0.48 12.37
CA GLN A 178 -14.47 -0.82 12.59
C GLN A 178 -15.90 -0.86 12.05
N LYS A 179 -16.70 0.20 12.23
CA LYS A 179 -18.06 0.26 11.68
C LYS A 179 -18.10 0.27 10.16
N TYR A 180 -17.13 0.89 9.48
CA TYR A 180 -17.03 0.79 8.02
C TYR A 180 -16.70 -0.64 7.61
N LEU A 181 -15.66 -1.24 8.22
CA LEU A 181 -15.23 -2.60 7.91
C LEU A 181 -16.35 -3.63 8.16
N LEU A 182 -17.01 -3.59 9.32
CA LEU A 182 -18.12 -4.48 9.63
C LEU A 182 -19.32 -4.26 8.70
N SER A 183 -19.66 -3.02 8.38
CA SER A 183 -20.75 -2.74 7.43
C SER A 183 -20.45 -3.35 6.07
N PHE A 184 -19.23 -3.20 5.58
CA PHE A 184 -18.81 -3.79 4.31
C PHE A 184 -18.82 -5.32 4.37
N ALA A 185 -18.22 -5.93 5.39
CA ALA A 185 -18.16 -7.38 5.53
C ALA A 185 -19.56 -8.03 5.65
N LEU A 186 -20.51 -7.36 6.30
CA LEU A 186 -21.87 -7.89 6.52
C LEU A 186 -22.83 -7.61 5.36
N THR A 187 -22.60 -6.55 4.58
CA THR A 187 -23.60 -6.04 3.61
C THR A 187 -23.07 -5.76 2.22
N GLY A 188 -21.76 -5.89 2.00
CA GLY A 188 -21.08 -5.50 0.76
C GLY A 188 -20.98 -3.98 0.55
N ASN A 189 -21.40 -3.16 1.52
CA ASN A 189 -21.35 -1.70 1.42
C ASN A 189 -20.96 -1.08 2.79
N PRO A 190 -19.92 -0.22 2.84
CA PRO A 190 -19.42 0.34 4.09
C PRO A 190 -20.41 1.32 4.74
N ASN A 191 -21.46 1.78 4.05
CA ASN A 191 -22.41 2.79 4.52
C ASN A 191 -23.73 2.22 5.09
N THR A 192 -24.06 0.95 4.84
CA THR A 192 -25.37 0.36 5.21
C THR A 192 -25.67 0.40 6.70
N LEU A 193 -24.70 0.01 7.53
CA LEU A 193 -24.87 -0.09 8.99
C LEU A 193 -24.30 1.16 9.67
N TRP A 194 -24.99 1.68 10.69
CA TRP A 194 -24.59 2.88 11.44
C TRP A 194 -24.34 4.15 10.60
N PRO A 195 -25.23 4.51 9.65
CA PRO A 195 -25.00 5.68 8.78
C PRO A 195 -24.98 7.02 9.53
N ASN A 196 -25.55 7.10 10.74
CA ASN A 196 -25.54 8.32 11.56
C ASN A 196 -24.24 8.48 12.38
N ASP A 197 -23.41 7.43 12.46
CA ASP A 197 -22.21 7.43 13.30
C ASP A 197 -20.93 7.77 12.51
N LYS A 198 -21.05 7.93 11.20
CA LYS A 198 -19.93 8.08 10.26
C LYS A 198 -20.38 8.89 9.05
N ILE A 199 -19.44 9.53 8.37
CA ILE A 199 -19.74 10.22 7.11
C ILE A 199 -20.05 9.20 6.02
N GLU A 200 -20.65 9.62 4.92
CA GLU A 200 -20.82 8.73 3.77
C GLU A 200 -19.45 8.50 3.11
N TRP A 201 -19.09 7.24 2.90
CA TRP A 201 -17.93 6.86 2.11
C TRP A 201 -18.39 6.67 0.65
N PRO A 202 -18.09 7.62 -0.25
CA PRO A 202 -18.57 7.54 -1.63
C PRO A 202 -17.93 6.37 -2.38
N LEU A 203 -18.73 5.69 -3.21
CA LEU A 203 -18.22 4.76 -4.19
C LEU A 203 -17.47 5.55 -5.27
N TYR A 204 -16.31 5.06 -5.72
CA TYR A 204 -15.38 5.83 -6.55
C TYR A 204 -16.03 6.40 -7.82
N ASN A 205 -16.84 5.59 -8.50
CA ASN A 205 -17.56 5.96 -9.73
C ASN A 205 -18.63 7.06 -9.58
N THR A 206 -18.90 7.54 -8.36
CA THR A 206 -19.89 8.61 -8.11
C THR A 206 -19.33 10.02 -8.37
N SER A 207 -18.04 10.14 -8.69
CA SER A 207 -17.38 11.41 -9.02
C SER A 207 -16.48 11.27 -10.25
N THR A 208 -16.18 12.39 -10.92
CA THR A 208 -15.37 12.39 -12.16
C THR A 208 -13.90 12.05 -11.92
N ASN A 209 -13.34 12.42 -10.77
CA ASN A 209 -11.91 12.24 -10.46
C ASN A 209 -11.65 11.21 -9.35
N GLY A 210 -12.69 10.50 -8.88
CA GLY A 210 -12.60 9.69 -7.67
C GLY A 210 -12.60 10.53 -6.40
N VAL A 211 -13.24 10.03 -5.36
CA VAL A 211 -13.20 10.62 -4.02
C VAL A 211 -12.81 9.50 -3.06
N GLU A 212 -11.95 9.83 -2.11
CA GLU A 212 -11.57 8.94 -1.02
C GLU A 212 -11.94 9.56 0.33
N ILE A 213 -12.08 8.69 1.34
CA ILE A 213 -12.13 9.13 2.73
C ILE A 213 -10.72 9.23 3.29
N VAL A 214 -10.43 10.30 4.03
CA VAL A 214 -9.20 10.40 4.82
C VAL A 214 -9.51 9.95 6.24
N PHE A 215 -8.93 8.83 6.66
CA PHE A 215 -8.96 8.41 8.05
C PHE A 215 -7.96 9.23 8.85
N ASN A 216 -8.46 10.23 9.58
CA ASN A 216 -7.76 10.92 10.65
C ASN A 216 -8.70 11.06 11.86
N THR A 217 -8.37 11.93 12.83
CA THR A 217 -9.22 12.14 14.02
C THR A 217 -10.59 12.77 13.73
N THR A 218 -10.75 13.48 12.61
CA THR A 218 -12.01 14.14 12.23
C THR A 218 -12.76 13.44 11.09
N MET A 219 -12.02 12.71 10.25
CA MET A 219 -12.40 12.15 8.96
C MET A 219 -12.99 13.18 7.98
N TYR A 220 -12.59 13.13 6.72
CA TYR A 220 -13.14 14.00 5.68
C TYR A 220 -12.99 13.36 4.30
N LEU A 221 -13.66 13.94 3.30
CA LEU A 221 -13.53 13.50 1.90
C LEU A 221 -12.54 14.39 1.16
N GLN A 222 -11.75 13.79 0.28
CA GLN A 222 -10.89 14.50 -0.66
C GLN A 222 -10.90 13.83 -2.04
N ALA A 223 -10.37 14.52 -3.06
CA ALA A 223 -10.05 13.86 -4.31
C ALA A 223 -9.02 12.77 -4.05
N ASP A 224 -9.17 11.60 -4.70
CA ASP A 224 -8.26 10.47 -4.53
C ASP A 224 -6.79 10.91 -4.71
N SER A 225 -6.02 10.80 -3.64
CA SER A 225 -4.62 11.22 -3.61
C SER A 225 -3.74 10.44 -4.58
N LEU A 226 -4.16 9.22 -4.96
CA LEU A 226 -3.46 8.36 -5.91
C LEU A 226 -3.85 8.62 -7.36
N ALA A 227 -4.89 9.41 -7.65
CA ALA A 227 -5.30 9.77 -9.01
C ALA A 227 -4.36 10.81 -9.69
N ASN A 228 -3.05 10.62 -9.56
CA ASN A 228 -2.01 11.58 -9.90
C ASN A 228 -1.02 11.04 -10.97
N ALA A 229 -0.04 11.86 -11.35
CA ALA A 229 0.94 11.49 -12.38
C ALA A 229 1.93 10.39 -11.94
N LYS A 230 2.27 10.32 -10.65
CA LYS A 230 3.15 9.30 -10.07
C LYS A 230 2.52 7.92 -10.21
N SER A 231 1.27 7.74 -9.76
CA SER A 231 0.61 6.45 -9.86
C SER A 231 0.33 6.05 -11.31
N ARG A 232 -0.01 7.00 -12.18
CA ARG A 232 -0.13 6.73 -13.62
C ARG A 232 1.20 6.31 -14.25
N PHE A 233 2.33 6.84 -13.79
CA PHE A 233 3.63 6.43 -14.27
C PHE A 233 3.95 5.01 -13.84
N TRP A 234 3.82 4.66 -12.56
CA TRP A 234 4.13 3.31 -12.09
C TRP A 234 3.19 2.26 -12.67
N ASN A 235 1.91 2.60 -12.83
CA ASN A 235 0.94 1.80 -13.57
C ASN A 235 1.31 1.62 -15.06
N LYS A 236 2.22 2.41 -15.63
CA LYS A 236 2.77 2.29 -17.00
C LYS A 236 4.24 1.88 -17.07
N ALA A 237 4.97 1.87 -15.96
CA ALA A 237 6.40 1.60 -15.92
C ALA A 237 6.71 0.13 -15.63
N LEU A 238 5.79 -0.60 -14.98
CA LEU A 238 5.88 -2.04 -14.69
C LEU A 238 5.81 -2.94 -15.95
N TRP A 239 6.08 -2.38 -17.13
CA TRP A 239 5.91 -3.00 -18.45
C TRP A 239 7.17 -2.91 -19.33
N TYR A 240 8.17 -2.12 -18.92
CA TYR A 240 9.48 -2.07 -19.55
C TYR A 240 10.43 -3.04 -18.86
#